data_AF-A0A1B8FP14-F1
#
_entry.id   AF-A0A1B8FP14-F1
#
_cell.length_a   1.000
_cell.length_b   1.000
_cell.length_c   1.000
_cell.angle_alpha   90.00
_cell.angle_beta   90.00
_cell.angle_gamma   90.00
#
_symmetry.space_group_name_H-M   'P 1'
#
loop_
_entity.id
_entity.type
_entity.pdbx_description
1 polymer ?
#
loop_
_entity_poly.entity_id
_entity_poly.type
_entity_poly.pdbx_seq_one_letter_code
_entity_poly.pdbx_strand_id
1 'polypeptide(L)'
;MEKSFQFVDSANIDNITRKSIRSHVMKGKNARRTVHRKSRLSLTNWLPPVGHRAAQRTPQESRKDEDSAGISMKVSRNLGSVFLTFRFPIELTPHSIKVVNQFFHHIIEKLYPSHFGISPDEAKIQWLGVLLTDEGASHCSMALMEACNGFFLGSSLSSSESLYHVSQTFILIRKRLESDEALSDTTIGIILMLILQEQVRKEDRAAEIHYEGLKKMVELRGGLGQLEGNPPLLLKICKVDITYALQSGQPMLFFRDCFSKVQSTLKSKGFARNRISEIPPTQCEKLDPYLRDILLDALDVAAVLNDPVGDGHLGLITIQEILVSICSRLIHFRPLKSDMPLPLVEAAYHVGLVIYTMSLFLQHDRRRIMDYDLVTVRLKEVLDSAQDLDDDLAIWLMCLGGIWLADGPCILWLAPMMNRFTNRTGIGSWSEVHDRVSKLPWINAVHEDQGRVAWTSALEGSV
;
A
#
# COMPACT_ATOMS: atom_id res chain seq x y z
N MET A 1 20.32 -1.57 31.40
CA MET A 1 20.75 -1.81 30.01
C MET A 1 20.14 -0.69 29.16
N GLU A 2 20.95 0.25 28.68
CA GLU A 2 20.45 1.36 27.84
C GLU A 2 19.86 0.79 26.54
N LYS A 3 18.60 1.10 26.27
CA LYS A 3 17.91 0.75 25.02
C LYS A 3 18.24 1.84 24.00
N SER A 4 19.16 1.57 23.07
CA SER A 4 19.43 2.48 21.95
C SER A 4 18.61 2.03 20.73
N PHE A 5 17.86 2.96 20.14
CA PHE A 5 17.09 2.76 18.91
C PHE A 5 17.58 3.76 17.85
N GLN A 6 17.68 3.33 16.59
CA GLN A 6 18.07 4.19 15.47
C GLN A 6 16.83 4.50 14.62
N PHE A 7 16.52 5.78 14.46
CA PHE A 7 15.42 6.28 13.63
C PHE A 7 15.84 7.55 12.89
N VAL A 8 15.25 7.83 11.71
CA VAL A 8 15.47 9.11 11.04
C VAL A 8 14.85 10.23 11.87
N ASP A 9 15.67 11.20 12.24
CA ASP A 9 15.24 12.37 13.00
C ASP A 9 15.35 13.62 12.12
N SER A 10 14.21 14.17 11.71
CA SER A 10 14.16 15.47 11.03
C SER A 10 14.37 16.66 11.98
N ALA A 11 14.45 16.45 13.30
CA ALA A 11 14.64 17.53 14.28
C ALA A 11 16.12 17.95 14.38
N ASN A 12 17.07 17.05 14.12
CA ASN A 12 18.51 17.31 14.09
C ASN A 12 19.00 17.94 12.77
N ILE A 13 18.18 18.81 12.18
CA ILE A 13 18.61 19.69 11.10
C ILE A 13 19.36 20.86 11.72
N ASP A 14 20.61 21.05 11.31
CA ASP A 14 21.44 22.16 11.79
C ASP A 14 20.79 23.53 11.47
N ASN A 15 21.17 24.57 12.21
CA ASN A 15 20.54 25.88 12.05
C ASN A 15 20.73 26.47 10.64
N ILE A 16 21.79 26.08 9.93
CA ILE A 16 22.08 26.54 8.58
C ILE A 16 21.11 25.89 7.59
N THR A 17 20.93 24.57 7.66
CA THR A 17 19.98 23.84 6.81
C THR A 17 18.55 24.23 7.12
N ARG A 18 18.19 24.44 8.40
CA ARG A 18 16.86 24.94 8.79
C ARG A 18 16.59 26.33 8.23
N LYS A 19 17.60 27.21 8.21
CA LYS A 19 17.51 28.56 7.60
C LYS A 19 17.43 28.49 6.08
N SER A 20 18.16 27.56 5.46
CA SER A 20 18.12 27.30 4.02
C SER A 20 16.73 26.80 3.59
N ILE A 21 16.18 25.80 4.27
CA ILE A 21 14.81 25.27 4.05
C ILE A 21 13.78 26.39 4.19
N ARG A 22 13.83 27.18 5.28
CA ARG A 22 12.94 28.35 5.45
C ARG A 22 13.07 29.37 4.33
N SER A 23 14.29 29.66 3.88
CA SER A 23 14.52 30.58 2.77
C SER A 23 13.97 30.03 1.44
N HIS A 24 14.08 28.73 1.23
CA HIS A 24 13.68 28.06 0.00
C HIS A 24 12.16 27.89 -0.08
N VAL A 25 11.49 27.60 1.03
CA VAL A 25 10.02 27.50 1.15
C VAL A 25 9.35 28.89 1.04
N MET A 26 10.06 29.95 1.43
CA MET A 26 9.54 31.33 1.35
C MET A 26 9.92 32.07 0.06
N LYS A 27 10.78 31.50 -0.80
CA LYS A 27 11.05 32.02 -2.15
C LYS A 27 9.78 31.92 -2.98
N GLY A 28 9.31 33.06 -3.50
CA GLY A 28 8.05 33.18 -4.25
C GLY A 28 6.87 33.69 -3.41
N LYS A 29 6.72 33.25 -2.15
CA LYS A 29 5.65 33.75 -1.25
C LYS A 29 5.84 35.22 -0.83
N ASN A 30 7.09 35.69 -0.75
CA ASN A 30 7.42 37.07 -0.39
C ASN A 30 7.64 38.00 -1.59
N ALA A 31 7.56 37.52 -2.83
CA ALA A 31 7.89 38.28 -4.03
C ALA A 31 6.95 39.48 -4.31
N ARG A 32 5.83 39.61 -3.57
CA ARG A 32 4.89 40.73 -3.68
C ARG A 32 4.58 41.43 -2.36
N ARG A 33 5.30 41.11 -1.28
CA ARG A 33 5.11 41.77 0.02
C ARG A 33 6.36 42.50 0.45
N THR A 34 6.41 43.78 0.12
CA THR A 34 7.35 44.73 0.71
C THR A 34 6.99 44.91 2.18
N VAL A 35 7.72 44.25 3.08
CA VAL A 35 7.55 44.47 4.52
C VAL A 35 8.18 45.81 4.86
N HIS A 36 7.35 46.85 4.92
CA HIS A 36 7.76 48.14 5.45
C HIS A 36 7.99 48.00 6.95
N ARG A 37 9.25 47.84 7.35
CA ARG A 37 9.65 47.86 8.76
C ARG A 37 9.50 49.30 9.27
N LYS A 38 8.44 49.58 10.03
CA LYS A 38 8.37 50.85 10.78
C LYS A 38 9.52 50.89 11.79
N SER A 39 10.26 51.99 11.78
CA SER A 39 11.28 52.32 12.78
C SER A 39 10.66 52.29 14.18
N ARG A 40 11.44 51.85 15.18
CA ARG A 40 11.11 51.65 16.60
C ARG A 40 10.84 52.97 17.36
N LEU A 41 10.21 53.97 16.73
CA LEU A 41 9.96 55.30 17.30
C LEU A 41 8.51 55.80 17.13
N SER A 42 7.54 54.94 16.78
CA SER A 42 6.12 55.33 16.66
C SER A 42 5.16 54.54 17.57
N LEU A 43 5.68 54.07 18.71
CA LEU A 43 4.86 53.62 19.84
C LEU A 43 4.69 54.79 20.81
N THR A 44 3.73 55.66 20.51
CA THR A 44 3.04 56.50 21.49
C THR A 44 1.82 57.11 20.80
N ASN A 45 0.66 56.95 21.44
CA ASN A 45 -0.59 57.68 21.23
C ASN A 45 -1.46 57.20 20.05
N TRP A 46 -2.78 56.96 20.14
CA TRP A 46 -3.82 57.20 21.15
C TRP A 46 -5.06 56.34 20.77
N LEU A 47 -5.96 56.11 21.75
CA LEU A 47 -7.29 55.51 21.59
C LEU A 47 -8.36 56.57 21.15
N PRO A 48 -9.59 56.18 20.77
CA PRO A 48 -10.40 56.77 19.69
C PRO A 48 -11.53 57.71 20.19
N PRO A 49 -12.30 58.36 19.29
CA PRO A 49 -13.63 58.84 19.62
C PRO A 49 -14.77 58.14 18.86
N VAL A 50 -15.83 57.92 19.64
CA VAL A 50 -17.21 57.54 19.33
C VAL A 50 -17.98 58.77 18.82
N GLY A 51 -18.97 58.61 17.92
CA GLY A 51 -19.96 59.69 17.68
C GLY A 51 -20.84 59.63 16.42
N HIS A 52 -21.99 58.98 16.54
CA HIS A 52 -23.34 59.14 15.93
C HIS A 52 -23.73 60.21 14.85
N ARG A 53 -24.71 59.75 14.03
CA ARG A 53 -25.83 60.40 13.27
C ARG A 53 -25.47 61.02 11.89
N ALA A 54 -26.19 60.89 10.76
CA ALA A 54 -27.51 60.41 10.27
C ALA A 54 -28.26 61.55 9.53
N ALA A 55 -28.50 61.40 8.21
CA ALA A 55 -29.59 61.95 7.35
C ALA A 55 -29.15 61.94 5.86
N GLN A 56 -29.73 61.14 4.94
CA GLN A 56 -30.89 61.43 4.04
C GLN A 56 -30.70 62.70 3.15
N ARG A 57 -30.99 62.79 1.84
CA ARG A 57 -31.48 61.91 0.74
C ARG A 57 -31.43 62.73 -0.60
N THR A 58 -30.98 62.09 -1.71
CA THR A 58 -31.41 62.19 -3.15
C THR A 58 -31.27 63.50 -3.97
N PRO A 59 -31.43 63.49 -5.32
CA PRO A 59 -30.89 62.57 -6.36
C PRO A 59 -30.39 63.33 -7.64
N GLN A 60 -29.44 62.79 -8.42
CA GLN A 60 -29.37 63.14 -9.86
C GLN A 60 -28.69 62.05 -10.70
N GLU A 61 -29.36 61.71 -11.80
CA GLU A 61 -29.07 60.67 -12.78
C GLU A 61 -27.80 60.94 -13.61
N SER A 62 -27.05 59.88 -13.97
CA SER A 62 -26.78 59.53 -15.38
C SER A 62 -25.90 58.29 -15.53
N ARG A 63 -26.51 57.28 -16.19
CA ARG A 63 -25.98 56.36 -17.21
C ARG A 63 -24.73 55.48 -16.94
N LYS A 64 -25.03 54.17 -16.92
CA LYS A 64 -24.40 53.04 -17.68
C LYS A 64 -22.88 52.85 -17.57
N ASP A 65 -22.43 51.76 -16.95
CA ASP A 65 -22.11 50.51 -17.66
C ASP A 65 -21.75 49.39 -16.68
N GLU A 66 -21.89 48.16 -17.19
CA GLU A 66 -21.81 46.87 -16.53
C GLU A 66 -20.42 46.54 -15.96
N ASP A 67 -20.38 45.97 -14.75
CA ASP A 67 -19.56 44.80 -14.46
C ASP A 67 -19.91 44.28 -13.06
N SER A 68 -20.79 43.28 -13.00
CA SER A 68 -21.08 42.57 -11.77
C SER A 68 -19.89 41.67 -11.42
N ALA A 69 -18.92 42.21 -10.67
CA ALA A 69 -18.00 41.40 -9.89
C ALA A 69 -18.78 40.75 -8.74
N GLY A 70 -19.55 39.71 -9.08
CA GLY A 70 -20.15 38.82 -8.10
C GLY A 70 -19.04 38.19 -7.28
N ILE A 71 -18.85 38.67 -6.06
CA ILE A 71 -18.10 37.96 -5.02
C ILE A 71 -18.91 36.69 -4.76
N SER A 72 -18.63 35.65 -5.54
CA SER A 72 -19.03 34.29 -5.22
C SER A 72 -18.24 33.90 -3.98
N MET A 73 -18.74 34.29 -2.81
CA MET A 73 -18.46 33.57 -1.58
C MET A 73 -19.00 32.17 -1.82
N LYS A 74 -18.14 31.28 -2.32
CA LYS A 74 -18.31 29.83 -2.16
C LYS A 74 -18.26 29.58 -0.67
N VAL A 75 -19.41 29.74 -0.01
CA VAL A 75 -19.67 29.08 1.25
C VAL A 75 -19.58 27.60 0.93
N SER A 76 -18.44 26.99 1.25
CA SER A 76 -18.32 25.54 1.28
C SER A 76 -19.39 25.05 2.24
N ARG A 77 -20.49 24.54 1.69
CA ARG A 77 -21.49 23.81 2.47
C ARG A 77 -20.85 22.50 2.91
N ASN A 78 -19.96 22.56 3.90
CA ASN A 78 -19.63 21.42 4.72
C ASN A 78 -20.85 21.17 5.61
N LEU A 79 -21.89 20.56 5.06
CA LEU A 79 -22.80 19.78 5.91
C LEU A 79 -21.88 18.82 6.67
N GLY A 80 -21.92 18.91 8.01
CA GLY A 80 -20.89 18.42 8.91
C GLY A 80 -20.36 17.05 8.50
N SER A 81 -19.07 17.00 8.12
CA SER A 81 -18.36 15.75 7.89
C SER A 81 -18.62 14.82 9.06
N VAL A 82 -18.98 13.56 8.82
CA VAL A 82 -19.23 12.57 9.88
C VAL A 82 -18.01 12.48 10.81
N PHE A 83 -16.80 12.75 10.30
CA PHE A 83 -15.58 12.79 11.10
C PHE A 83 -15.59 13.87 12.20
N LEU A 84 -16.35 14.96 12.05
CA LEU A 84 -16.51 15.96 13.11
C LEU A 84 -17.35 15.47 14.30
N THR A 85 -18.04 14.33 14.17
CA THR A 85 -18.80 13.71 15.27
C THR A 85 -17.94 12.80 16.15
N PHE A 86 -16.75 12.39 15.67
CA PHE A 86 -15.81 11.60 16.47
C PHE A 86 -14.92 12.50 17.34
N ARG A 87 -14.45 11.95 18.46
CA ARG A 87 -13.46 12.60 19.33
C ARG A 87 -12.07 12.20 18.89
N PHE A 88 -11.42 13.07 18.11
CA PHE A 88 -10.01 12.91 17.76
C PHE A 88 -9.12 13.38 18.91
N PRO A 89 -7.96 12.74 19.13
CA PRO A 89 -6.98 13.20 20.11
C PRO A 89 -6.18 14.43 19.62
N ILE A 90 -6.44 14.88 18.38
CA ILE A 90 -5.84 16.06 17.77
C ILE A 90 -6.93 17.00 17.24
N GLU A 91 -6.63 18.29 17.14
CA GLU A 91 -7.52 19.25 16.47
C GLU A 91 -7.49 19.03 14.95
N LEU A 92 -8.66 18.87 14.34
CA LEU A 92 -8.77 18.68 12.90
C LEU A 92 -8.90 20.03 12.18
N THR A 93 -7.96 20.31 11.28
CA THR A 93 -8.08 21.45 10.36
C THR A 93 -9.05 21.10 9.23
N PRO A 94 -9.57 22.10 8.48
CA PRO A 94 -10.33 21.84 7.26
C PRO A 94 -9.59 20.98 6.24
N HIS A 95 -8.25 21.08 6.19
CA HIS A 95 -7.41 20.26 5.32
C HIS A 95 -7.27 18.84 5.86
N SER A 96 -7.06 18.63 7.17
CA SER A 96 -7.07 17.29 7.78
C SER A 96 -8.39 16.56 7.50
N ILE A 97 -9.54 17.24 7.60
CA ILE A 97 -10.85 16.65 7.28
C ILE A 97 -10.91 16.22 5.81
N LYS A 98 -10.37 17.02 4.90
CA LYS A 98 -10.30 16.68 3.47
C LYS A 98 -9.42 15.44 3.25
N VAL A 99 -8.25 15.38 3.88
CA VAL A 99 -7.32 14.24 3.79
C VAL A 99 -8.01 12.95 4.26
N VAL A 100 -8.64 12.98 5.43
CA VAL A 100 -9.37 11.81 5.98
C VAL A 100 -10.51 11.41 5.06
N ASN A 101 -11.32 12.37 4.60
CA ASN A 101 -12.42 12.07 3.68
C ASN A 101 -11.91 11.39 2.41
N GLN A 102 -10.88 11.95 1.76
CA GLN A 102 -10.31 11.36 0.54
C GLN A 102 -9.78 9.95 0.79
N PHE A 103 -9.08 9.73 1.90
CA PHE A 103 -8.52 8.43 2.23
C PHE A 103 -9.61 7.38 2.42
N PHE A 104 -10.61 7.68 3.27
CA PHE A 104 -11.68 6.73 3.60
C PHE A 104 -12.65 6.46 2.45
N HIS A 105 -12.86 7.42 1.54
CA HIS A 105 -13.76 7.24 0.40
C HIS A 105 -13.09 6.68 -0.84
N HIS A 106 -11.79 6.93 -1.06
CA HIS A 106 -11.13 6.60 -2.32
C HIS A 106 -9.90 5.72 -2.18
N ILE A 107 -9.20 5.74 -1.05
CA ILE A 107 -7.94 5.01 -0.91
C ILE A 107 -8.12 3.67 -0.20
N ILE A 108 -9.03 3.59 0.77
CA ILE A 108 -9.27 2.32 1.49
C ILE A 108 -9.71 1.22 0.54
N GLU A 109 -10.62 1.48 -0.40
CA GLU A 109 -11.05 0.49 -1.39
C GLU A 109 -9.91 0.08 -2.33
N LYS A 110 -8.92 0.96 -2.55
CA LYS A 110 -7.72 0.63 -3.32
C LYS A 110 -6.75 -0.28 -2.58
N LEU A 111 -6.66 -0.11 -1.26
CA LEU A 111 -5.78 -0.90 -0.40
C LEU A 111 -6.43 -2.23 0.04
N TYR A 112 -7.76 -2.28 0.10
CA TYR A 112 -8.57 -3.40 0.57
C TYR A 112 -9.79 -3.61 -0.34
N PRO A 113 -9.60 -4.13 -1.56
CA PRO A 113 -10.68 -4.24 -2.52
C PRO A 113 -11.75 -5.26 -2.12
N SER A 114 -13.02 -4.87 -2.26
CA SER A 114 -14.17 -5.68 -1.86
C SER A 114 -14.35 -6.95 -2.69
N HIS A 115 -13.87 -6.97 -3.94
CA HIS A 115 -13.94 -8.15 -4.82
C HIS A 115 -13.09 -9.34 -4.32
N PHE A 116 -12.21 -9.13 -3.33
CA PHE A 116 -11.51 -10.21 -2.62
C PHE A 116 -12.34 -10.82 -1.47
N GLY A 117 -13.59 -10.39 -1.31
CA GLY A 117 -14.40 -10.72 -0.14
C GLY A 117 -13.94 -10.00 1.14
N ILE A 118 -13.06 -9.00 1.03
CA ILE A 118 -12.67 -8.14 2.15
C ILE A 118 -13.81 -7.15 2.41
N SER A 119 -14.35 -7.13 3.63
CA SER A 119 -15.26 -6.07 4.03
C SER A 119 -14.50 -4.73 4.10
N PRO A 120 -14.85 -3.73 3.27
CA PRO A 120 -14.23 -2.40 3.36
C PRO A 120 -14.45 -1.77 4.72
N ASP A 121 -15.56 -2.10 5.39
CA ASP A 121 -15.91 -1.56 6.70
C ASP A 121 -15.01 -2.11 7.80
N GLU A 122 -14.56 -3.37 7.73
CA GLU A 122 -13.55 -3.90 8.64
C GLU A 122 -12.24 -3.11 8.56
N ALA A 123 -11.79 -2.80 7.33
CA ALA A 123 -10.60 -1.99 7.12
C ALA A 123 -10.77 -0.56 7.67
N LYS A 124 -11.93 0.08 7.40
CA LYS A 124 -12.26 1.42 7.93
C LYS A 124 -12.26 1.43 9.45
N ILE A 125 -12.87 0.44 10.10
CA ILE A 125 -12.93 0.33 11.56
C ILE A 125 -11.53 0.20 12.15
N GLN A 126 -10.65 -0.62 11.56
CA GLN A 126 -9.26 -0.74 12.00
C GLN A 126 -8.51 0.59 11.90
N TRP A 127 -8.65 1.32 10.78
CA TRP A 127 -8.04 2.64 10.63
C TRP A 127 -8.59 3.67 11.62
N LEU A 128 -9.90 3.68 11.85
CA LEU A 128 -10.52 4.56 12.84
C LEU A 128 -10.04 4.24 14.26
N GLY A 129 -9.89 2.96 14.60
CA GLY A 129 -9.34 2.54 15.88
C GLY A 129 -7.96 3.13 16.14
N VAL A 130 -7.05 3.08 15.16
CA VAL A 130 -5.72 3.69 15.26
C VAL A 130 -5.81 5.22 15.35
N LEU A 131 -6.66 5.81 14.51
CA LEU A 131 -6.79 7.25 14.35
C LEU A 131 -7.46 7.98 15.53
N LEU A 132 -8.26 7.28 16.34
CA LEU A 132 -9.01 7.90 17.43
C LEU A 132 -8.40 7.61 18.81
N THR A 133 -7.45 6.69 18.92
CA THR A 133 -6.97 6.18 20.22
C THR A 133 -5.77 6.95 20.77
N ASP A 134 -4.85 7.40 19.92
CA ASP A 134 -3.56 7.95 20.36
C ASP A 134 -3.14 9.17 19.55
N GLU A 135 -2.63 10.20 20.23
CA GLU A 135 -2.23 11.47 19.62
C GLU A 135 -1.10 11.29 18.59
N GLY A 136 -0.07 10.52 18.93
CA GLY A 136 1.07 10.24 18.04
C GLY A 136 0.66 9.41 16.84
N ALA A 137 -0.17 8.39 17.06
CA ALA A 137 -0.75 7.58 15.99
C ALA A 137 -1.64 8.42 15.07
N SER A 138 -2.37 9.40 15.61
CA SER A 138 -3.23 10.29 14.83
C SER A 138 -2.45 11.22 13.93
N HIS A 139 -1.41 11.88 14.47
CA HIS A 139 -0.51 12.68 13.65
C HIS A 139 0.14 11.81 12.56
N CYS A 140 0.69 10.64 12.90
CA CYS A 140 1.33 9.77 11.92
C CYS A 140 0.34 9.31 10.84
N SER A 141 -0.89 8.98 11.24
CA SER A 141 -1.96 8.58 10.32
C SER A 141 -2.32 9.69 9.34
N MET A 142 -2.42 10.95 9.79
CA MET A 142 -2.71 12.08 8.91
C MET A 142 -1.66 12.25 7.82
N ALA A 143 -0.38 12.18 8.20
CA ALA A 143 0.72 12.31 7.26
C ALA A 143 0.75 11.14 6.25
N LEU A 144 0.54 9.91 6.72
CA LEU A 144 0.46 8.73 5.86
C LEU A 144 -0.75 8.79 4.91
N MET A 145 -1.94 9.15 5.41
CA MET A 145 -3.14 9.30 4.59
C MET A 145 -2.94 10.36 3.50
N GLU A 146 -2.30 11.48 3.83
CA GLU A 146 -1.98 12.52 2.85
C GLU A 146 -0.99 12.02 1.79
N ALA A 147 0.07 11.30 2.19
CA ALA A 147 1.01 10.69 1.26
C ALA A 147 0.32 9.69 0.32
N CYS A 148 -0.56 8.83 0.85
CA CYS A 148 -1.33 7.89 0.04
C CYS A 148 -2.29 8.60 -0.92
N ASN A 149 -3.00 9.65 -0.48
CA ASN A 149 -3.83 10.47 -1.34
C ASN A 149 -2.99 11.10 -2.47
N GLY A 150 -1.80 11.61 -2.15
CA GLY A 150 -0.80 12.10 -3.10
C GLY A 150 -0.49 11.07 -4.19
N PHE A 151 -0.07 9.87 -3.78
CA PHE A 151 0.36 8.80 -4.66
C PHE A 151 -0.77 8.29 -5.58
N PHE A 152 -1.93 7.97 -5.01
CA PHE A 152 -3.03 7.34 -5.74
C PHE A 152 -3.90 8.33 -6.53
N LEU A 153 -3.93 9.62 -6.17
CA LEU A 153 -4.69 10.64 -6.89
C LEU A 153 -3.82 11.55 -7.77
N GLY A 154 -2.50 11.31 -7.81
CA GLY A 154 -1.56 12.12 -8.61
C GLY A 154 -1.41 13.55 -8.09
N SER A 155 -1.53 13.74 -6.78
CA SER A 155 -1.38 15.04 -6.11
C SER A 155 -0.04 15.12 -5.36
N SER A 156 0.28 16.28 -4.77
CA SER A 156 1.53 16.45 -4.01
C SER A 156 1.62 15.42 -2.88
N LEU A 157 2.75 14.72 -2.78
CA LEU A 157 3.02 13.74 -1.72
C LEU A 157 3.30 14.39 -0.35
N SER A 158 3.50 15.71 -0.32
CA SER A 158 3.75 16.46 0.91
C SER A 158 3.19 17.87 0.84
N SER A 159 2.64 18.31 1.97
CA SER A 159 2.24 19.68 2.25
C SER A 159 2.89 20.18 3.55
N SER A 160 2.78 21.48 3.83
CA SER A 160 3.21 22.03 5.12
C SER A 160 2.46 21.41 6.30
N GLU A 161 1.21 20.99 6.11
CA GLU A 161 0.43 20.30 7.16
C GLU A 161 0.91 18.85 7.34
N SER A 162 1.23 18.12 6.26
CA SER A 162 1.86 16.79 6.37
C SER A 162 3.15 16.85 7.19
N LEU A 163 4.01 17.85 6.95
CA LEU A 163 5.27 18.03 7.65
C LEU A 163 5.05 18.40 9.13
N TYR A 164 3.99 19.14 9.43
CA TYR A 164 3.59 19.41 10.80
C TYR A 164 3.22 18.11 11.53
N HIS A 165 2.38 17.27 10.91
CA HIS A 165 1.99 15.97 11.48
C HIS A 165 3.19 15.03 11.66
N VAL A 166 4.11 14.95 10.69
CA VAL A 166 5.36 14.18 10.83
C VAL A 166 6.21 14.72 11.99
N SER A 167 6.36 16.04 12.10
CA SER A 167 7.12 16.66 13.19
C SER A 167 6.53 16.34 14.57
N GLN A 168 5.20 16.44 14.73
CA GLN A 168 4.54 16.06 15.98
C GLN A 168 4.71 14.58 16.30
N THR A 169 4.61 13.72 15.29
CA THR A 169 4.86 12.27 15.43
C THR A 169 6.24 12.01 16.02
N PHE A 170 7.29 12.65 15.49
CA PHE A 170 8.66 12.47 16.02
C PHE A 170 8.84 12.99 17.44
N ILE A 171 8.22 14.13 17.78
CA ILE A 171 8.26 14.67 19.15
C ILE A 171 7.63 13.68 20.14
N LEU A 172 6.47 13.11 19.78
CA LEU A 172 5.75 12.17 20.64
C LEU A 172 6.47 10.82 20.73
N ILE A 173 6.95 10.28 19.61
CA ILE A 173 7.72 9.02 19.59
C ILE A 173 8.98 9.12 20.44
N ARG A 174 9.73 10.23 20.37
CA ARG A 174 10.94 10.41 21.18
C ARG A 174 10.64 10.26 22.67
N LYS A 175 9.58 10.92 23.14
CA LYS A 175 9.14 10.83 24.54
C LYS A 175 8.75 9.39 24.92
N ARG A 176 8.08 8.67 24.01
CA ARG A 176 7.67 7.28 24.25
C ARG A 176 8.86 6.33 24.34
N LEU A 177 9.85 6.51 23.49
CA LEU A 177 11.07 5.68 23.48
C LEU A 177 11.88 5.81 24.77
N GLU A 178 11.76 6.93 25.48
CA GLU A 178 12.37 7.19 26.79
C GLU A 178 11.49 6.72 27.98
N SER A 179 10.33 6.10 27.70
CA SER A 179 9.35 5.68 28.70
C SER A 179 9.07 4.18 28.66
N ASP A 180 8.21 3.70 29.57
CA ASP A 180 7.75 2.31 29.58
C ASP A 180 6.86 1.95 28.37
N GLU A 181 6.36 2.94 27.63
CA GLU A 181 5.58 2.73 26.40
C GLU A 181 6.45 2.45 25.16
N ALA A 182 7.77 2.45 25.28
CA ALA A 182 8.70 2.32 24.17
C ALA A 182 8.42 1.09 23.29
N LEU A 183 7.94 -0.02 23.88
CA LEU A 183 7.65 -1.26 23.16
C LEU A 183 6.15 -1.56 23.05
N SER A 184 5.28 -0.60 23.36
CA SER A 184 3.82 -0.77 23.27
C SER A 184 3.37 -1.04 21.82
N ASP A 185 2.20 -1.65 21.65
CA ASP A 185 1.58 -1.86 20.33
C ASP A 185 1.44 -0.55 19.56
N THR A 186 1.07 0.52 20.26
CA THR A 186 0.88 1.85 19.66
C THR A 186 2.21 2.41 19.16
N THR A 187 3.29 2.32 19.93
CA THR A 187 4.61 2.80 19.50
C THR A 187 5.12 2.01 18.30
N ILE A 188 5.03 0.68 18.33
CA ILE A 188 5.41 -0.18 17.19
C ILE A 188 4.54 0.13 15.97
N GLY A 189 3.24 0.32 16.16
CA GLY A 189 2.29 0.73 15.13
C GLY A 189 2.66 2.06 14.47
N ILE A 190 3.12 3.05 15.24
CA ILE A 190 3.60 4.32 14.71
C ILE A 190 4.88 4.12 13.87
N ILE A 191 5.85 3.33 14.33
CA ILE A 191 7.05 3.03 13.55
C ILE A 191 6.70 2.35 12.22
N LEU A 192 5.74 1.41 12.22
CA LEU A 192 5.23 0.80 10.97
C LEU A 192 4.61 1.84 10.03
N MET A 193 3.82 2.78 10.54
CA MET A 193 3.23 3.83 9.72
C MET A 193 4.30 4.77 9.14
N LEU A 194 5.39 5.04 9.87
CA LEU A 194 6.54 5.80 9.35
C LEU A 194 7.24 5.04 8.22
N ILE A 195 7.46 3.73 8.34
CA ILE A 195 8.01 2.90 7.26
C ILE A 195 7.13 3.04 6.00
N LEU A 196 5.82 2.83 6.14
CA LEU A 196 4.88 2.92 5.02
C LEU A 196 4.86 4.32 4.40
N GLN A 197 4.97 5.37 5.21
CA GLN A 197 5.00 6.75 4.72
C GLN A 197 6.25 7.00 3.87
N GLU A 198 7.43 6.59 4.35
CA GLU A 198 8.68 6.77 3.61
C GLU A 198 8.70 5.90 2.34
N GLN A 199 8.10 4.70 2.37
CA GLN A 199 7.89 3.88 1.17
C GLN A 199 7.01 4.57 0.12
N VAL A 200 5.86 5.14 0.53
CA VAL A 200 4.98 5.89 -0.38
C VAL A 200 5.68 7.12 -0.98
N ARG A 201 6.58 7.74 -0.20
CA ARG A 201 7.38 8.89 -0.64
C ARG A 201 8.63 8.51 -1.44
N LYS A 202 8.90 7.22 -1.63
CA LYS A 202 10.11 6.69 -2.30
C LYS A 202 11.41 7.13 -1.60
N GLU A 203 11.37 7.23 -0.28
CA GLU A 203 12.52 7.56 0.59
C GLU A 203 13.12 6.28 1.18
N ASP A 204 13.67 5.42 0.32
CA ASP A 204 14.07 4.03 0.66
C ASP A 204 15.01 3.95 1.88
N ARG A 205 16.01 4.85 1.95
CA ARG A 205 16.96 4.89 3.07
C ARG A 205 16.28 5.23 4.39
N ALA A 206 15.29 6.12 4.37
CA ALA A 206 14.57 6.50 5.59
C ALA A 206 13.68 5.34 6.06
N ALA A 207 13.00 4.70 5.11
CA ALA A 207 12.21 3.50 5.37
C ALA A 207 13.08 2.38 5.97
N GLU A 208 14.27 2.12 5.42
CA GLU A 208 15.22 1.10 5.91
C GLU A 208 15.66 1.38 7.36
N ILE A 209 15.96 2.63 7.71
CA ILE A 209 16.31 2.99 9.10
C ILE A 209 15.16 2.69 10.06
N HIS A 210 13.91 3.05 9.69
CA HIS A 210 12.75 2.72 10.52
C HIS A 210 12.50 1.21 10.59
N TYR A 211 12.79 0.47 9.52
CA TYR A 211 12.67 -0.98 9.46
C TYR A 211 13.66 -1.69 10.40
N GLU A 212 14.92 -1.27 10.45
CA GLU A 212 15.90 -1.77 11.43
C GLU A 212 15.49 -1.43 12.87
N GLY A 213 14.92 -0.24 13.08
CA GLY A 213 14.34 0.13 14.37
C GLY A 213 13.18 -0.79 14.78
N LEU A 214 12.25 -1.08 13.86
CA LEU A 214 11.16 -2.02 14.07
C LEU A 214 11.68 -3.42 14.44
N LYS A 215 12.68 -3.90 13.69
CA LYS A 215 13.35 -5.18 13.98
C LYS A 215 13.81 -5.24 15.43
N LYS A 216 14.53 -4.20 15.87
CA LYS A 216 15.05 -4.13 17.23
C LYS A 216 13.94 -4.10 18.28
N MET A 217 12.84 -3.41 18.01
CA MET A 217 11.69 -3.34 18.92
C MET A 217 11.02 -4.70 19.08
N VAL A 218 10.81 -5.46 17.99
CA VAL A 218 10.23 -6.80 18.05
C VAL A 218 11.14 -7.76 18.82
N GLU A 219 12.46 -7.72 18.57
CA GLU A 219 13.45 -8.49 19.33
C GLU A 219 13.39 -8.19 20.84
N LEU A 220 13.44 -6.90 21.20
CA LEU A 220 13.43 -6.47 22.60
C LEU A 220 12.11 -6.79 23.31
N ARG A 221 11.01 -6.88 22.55
CA ARG A 221 9.72 -7.28 23.09
C ARG A 221 9.61 -8.79 23.34
N GLY A 222 10.53 -9.59 22.81
CA GLY A 222 10.56 -11.06 22.95
C GLY A 222 10.10 -11.82 21.71
N GLY A 223 10.12 -11.19 20.53
CA GLY A 223 9.76 -11.79 19.24
C GLY A 223 8.28 -11.65 18.88
N LEU A 224 7.92 -12.15 17.69
CA LEU A 224 6.56 -12.00 17.11
C LEU A 224 5.45 -12.62 17.98
N GLY A 225 5.75 -13.69 18.73
CA GLY A 225 4.75 -14.35 19.59
C GLY A 225 4.13 -13.41 20.63
N GLN A 226 4.84 -12.35 21.02
CA GLN A 226 4.37 -11.34 21.98
C GLN A 226 3.38 -10.32 21.37
N LEU A 227 3.06 -10.47 20.08
CA LEU A 227 2.12 -9.64 19.33
C LEU A 227 0.86 -10.41 18.90
N GLU A 228 0.73 -11.70 19.24
CA GLU A 228 -0.44 -12.52 18.88
C GLU A 228 -1.76 -11.98 19.46
N GLY A 229 -1.70 -11.21 20.54
CA GLY A 229 -2.86 -10.49 21.11
C GLY A 229 -3.35 -9.33 20.25
N ASN A 230 -2.59 -8.92 19.23
CA ASN A 230 -2.96 -7.87 18.27
C ASN A 230 -2.66 -8.31 16.83
N PRO A 231 -3.50 -9.21 16.26
CA PRO A 231 -3.31 -9.73 14.90
C PRO A 231 -3.16 -8.66 13.80
N PRO A 232 -3.93 -7.54 13.80
CA PRO A 232 -3.72 -6.48 12.81
C PRO A 232 -2.30 -5.90 12.82
N LEU A 233 -1.72 -5.67 14.00
CA LEU A 233 -0.36 -5.15 14.13
C LEU A 233 0.67 -6.20 13.68
N LEU A 234 0.52 -7.43 14.16
CA LEU A 234 1.41 -8.55 13.82
C LEU A 234 1.46 -8.78 12.31
N LEU A 235 0.30 -8.89 11.65
CA LEU A 235 0.23 -9.14 10.20
C LEU A 235 0.81 -7.98 9.40
N LYS A 236 0.69 -6.73 9.87
CA LYS A 236 1.35 -5.57 9.26
C LYS A 236 2.87 -5.64 9.36
N ILE A 237 3.42 -6.12 10.49
CA ILE A 237 4.87 -6.35 10.64
C ILE A 237 5.35 -7.38 9.63
N CYS A 238 4.68 -8.54 9.56
CA CYS A 238 5.04 -9.59 8.61
C CYS A 238 4.92 -9.10 7.16
N LYS A 239 3.88 -8.33 6.84
CA LYS A 239 3.69 -7.74 5.50
C LYS A 239 4.85 -6.80 5.13
N VAL A 240 5.29 -5.93 6.05
CA VAL A 240 6.44 -5.05 5.79
C VAL A 240 7.73 -5.85 5.58
N ASP A 241 8.00 -6.88 6.38
CA ASP A 241 9.18 -7.73 6.17
C ASP A 241 9.13 -8.50 4.84
N ILE A 242 7.95 -9.02 4.46
CA ILE A 242 7.74 -9.64 3.14
C ILE A 242 8.06 -8.66 2.00
N THR A 243 7.58 -7.41 2.06
CA THR A 243 7.85 -6.45 0.99
C THR A 243 9.34 -6.10 0.91
N TYR A 244 10.03 -5.95 2.06
CA TYR A 244 11.48 -5.77 2.10
C TYR A 244 12.26 -6.97 1.56
N ALA A 245 11.87 -8.19 1.93
CA ALA A 245 12.51 -9.42 1.48
C ALA A 245 12.35 -9.59 -0.05
N LEU A 246 11.17 -9.30 -0.61
CA LEU A 246 10.95 -9.36 -2.06
C LEU A 246 11.68 -8.24 -2.82
N GLN A 247 11.73 -7.03 -2.28
CA GLN A 247 12.45 -5.91 -2.91
C GLN A 247 13.97 -6.14 -2.90
N SER A 248 14.52 -6.51 -1.75
CA SER A 248 15.96 -6.70 -1.57
C SER A 248 16.46 -8.05 -2.08
N GLY A 249 15.55 -9.03 -2.19
CA GLY A 249 15.79 -10.44 -2.50
C GLY A 249 16.40 -11.26 -1.36
N GLN A 250 16.51 -10.67 -0.16
CA GLN A 250 17.08 -11.31 1.02
C GLN A 250 16.08 -12.23 1.72
N PRO A 251 16.54 -13.13 2.62
CA PRO A 251 15.65 -13.86 3.52
C PRO A 251 14.82 -12.90 4.37
N MET A 252 13.62 -13.36 4.74
CA MET A 252 12.75 -12.66 5.70
C MET A 252 13.31 -12.76 7.12
N LEU A 253 13.02 -11.75 7.95
CA LEU A 253 13.41 -11.73 9.36
C LEU A 253 12.36 -12.38 10.27
N PHE A 254 11.10 -12.35 9.87
CA PHE A 254 9.92 -12.66 10.67
C PHE A 254 9.11 -13.79 10.04
N PHE A 255 9.69 -15.00 10.01
CA PHE A 255 8.99 -16.17 9.50
C PHE A 255 7.68 -16.44 10.26
N ARG A 256 6.58 -16.51 9.51
CA ARG A 256 5.26 -16.87 10.03
C ARG A 256 4.52 -17.72 9.02
N ASP A 257 4.05 -18.87 9.47
CA ASP A 257 3.10 -19.69 8.76
C ASP A 257 1.97 -20.09 9.71
N CYS A 258 0.77 -19.60 9.42
CA CYS A 258 -0.47 -19.97 10.12
C CYS A 258 -1.52 -20.49 9.14
N PHE A 259 -1.09 -21.03 7.99
CA PHE A 259 -2.01 -21.50 6.97
C PHE A 259 -2.87 -22.68 7.45
N SER A 260 -2.40 -23.49 8.41
CA SER A 260 -3.21 -24.53 9.06
C SER A 260 -4.46 -23.97 9.78
N LYS A 261 -4.35 -22.79 10.40
CA LYS A 261 -5.48 -22.07 11.00
C LYS A 261 -6.42 -21.55 9.92
N VAL A 262 -5.87 -21.01 8.83
CA VAL A 262 -6.64 -20.59 7.64
C VAL A 262 -7.45 -21.77 7.09
N GLN A 263 -6.83 -22.93 6.85
CA GLN A 263 -7.52 -24.12 6.36
C GLN A 263 -8.66 -24.55 7.29
N SER A 264 -8.47 -24.44 8.60
CA SER A 264 -9.52 -24.75 9.58
C SER A 264 -10.71 -23.79 9.44
N THR A 265 -10.43 -22.49 9.27
CA THR A 265 -11.45 -21.47 8.99
C THR A 265 -12.17 -21.74 7.67
N LEU A 266 -11.45 -22.04 6.60
CA LEU A 266 -12.01 -22.36 5.29
C LEU A 266 -12.95 -23.59 5.37
N LYS A 267 -12.49 -24.67 6.00
CA LYS A 267 -13.30 -25.87 6.24
C LYS A 267 -14.56 -25.57 7.05
N SER A 268 -14.47 -24.74 8.09
CA SER A 268 -15.62 -24.35 8.91
C SER A 268 -16.66 -23.55 8.13
N LYS A 269 -16.24 -22.83 7.07
CA LYS A 269 -17.11 -22.12 6.14
C LYS A 269 -17.65 -23.00 4.99
N GLY A 270 -17.39 -24.30 5.01
CA GLY A 270 -17.85 -25.26 4.00
C GLY A 270 -16.89 -25.45 2.82
N PHE A 271 -15.72 -24.82 2.84
CA PHE A 271 -14.70 -25.02 1.80
C PHE A 271 -13.82 -26.21 2.16
N ALA A 272 -14.11 -27.37 1.57
CA ALA A 272 -13.32 -28.58 1.73
C ALA A 272 -12.96 -29.17 0.36
N ARG A 273 -11.71 -28.97 -0.07
CA ARG A 273 -11.19 -29.60 -1.29
C ARG A 273 -10.53 -30.94 -0.95
N ASN A 274 -10.80 -31.95 -1.77
CA ASN A 274 -10.03 -33.20 -1.75
C ASN A 274 -8.71 -32.98 -2.50
N ARG A 275 -7.64 -32.65 -1.75
CA ARG A 275 -6.29 -32.32 -2.28
C ARG A 275 -5.67 -33.36 -3.22
N ILE A 276 -6.21 -34.57 -3.28
CA ILE A 276 -5.62 -35.74 -3.95
C ILE A 276 -6.24 -35.99 -5.35
N SER A 277 -7.45 -35.50 -5.65
CA SER A 277 -8.21 -35.96 -6.83
C SER A 277 -8.15 -35.06 -8.07
N GLU A 278 -7.64 -33.83 -7.99
CA GLU A 278 -7.91 -32.80 -9.01
C GLU A 278 -6.69 -32.14 -9.65
N ILE A 279 -5.48 -32.66 -9.39
CA ILE A 279 -4.25 -32.09 -9.96
C ILE A 279 -3.78 -33.02 -11.07
N PRO A 280 -3.48 -32.50 -12.28
CA PRO A 280 -2.84 -33.28 -13.33
C PRO A 280 -1.56 -33.93 -12.77
N PRO A 281 -1.49 -35.27 -12.70
CA PRO A 281 -0.50 -35.98 -11.89
C PRO A 281 0.95 -35.80 -12.38
N THR A 282 1.18 -35.33 -13.61
CA THR A 282 2.45 -35.54 -14.30
C THR A 282 3.60 -34.61 -13.89
N GLN A 283 3.33 -33.44 -13.29
CA GLN A 283 4.39 -32.47 -12.92
C GLN A 283 4.44 -32.09 -11.45
N CYS A 284 3.30 -32.04 -10.76
CA CYS A 284 3.27 -31.71 -9.33
C CYS A 284 3.92 -32.79 -8.45
N GLU A 285 4.01 -34.04 -8.91
CA GLU A 285 4.67 -35.14 -8.18
C GLU A 285 6.19 -34.98 -8.07
N LYS A 286 6.81 -34.22 -8.99
CA LYS A 286 8.27 -34.03 -9.06
C LYS A 286 8.77 -32.80 -8.32
N LEU A 287 7.87 -31.99 -7.78
CA LEU A 287 8.23 -30.79 -7.02
C LEU A 287 8.74 -31.18 -5.63
N ASP A 288 9.64 -30.37 -5.09
CA ASP A 288 9.92 -30.35 -3.66
C ASP A 288 8.58 -30.34 -2.86
N PRO A 289 8.41 -31.24 -1.87
CA PRO A 289 7.16 -31.36 -1.13
C PRO A 289 6.68 -30.06 -0.50
N TYR A 290 7.61 -29.20 -0.05
CA TYR A 290 7.27 -27.93 0.56
C TYR A 290 6.71 -26.94 -0.46
N LEU A 291 7.31 -26.83 -1.64
CA LEU A 291 6.79 -26.00 -2.74
C LEU A 291 5.44 -26.54 -3.24
N ARG A 292 5.29 -27.86 -3.33
CA ARG A 292 4.03 -28.51 -3.69
C ARG A 292 2.92 -28.14 -2.71
N ASP A 293 3.18 -28.18 -1.40
CA ASP A 293 2.17 -27.82 -0.39
C ASP A 293 1.75 -26.34 -0.50
N ILE A 294 2.67 -25.44 -0.86
CA ILE A 294 2.34 -24.03 -1.13
C ILE A 294 1.43 -23.91 -2.36
N LEU A 295 1.72 -24.64 -3.44
CA LEU A 295 0.89 -24.67 -4.64
C LEU A 295 -0.53 -25.17 -4.34
N LEU A 296 -0.65 -26.25 -3.55
CA LEU A 296 -1.95 -26.79 -3.12
C LEU A 296 -2.76 -25.76 -2.33
N ASP A 297 -2.11 -25.07 -1.40
CA ASP A 297 -2.75 -24.03 -0.60
C ASP A 297 -3.19 -22.83 -1.46
N ALA A 298 -2.41 -22.45 -2.48
CA ALA A 298 -2.79 -21.40 -3.44
C ALA A 298 -3.97 -21.83 -4.33
N LEU A 299 -4.03 -23.10 -4.75
CA LEU A 299 -5.17 -23.66 -5.48
C LEU A 299 -6.45 -23.68 -4.63
N ASP A 300 -6.33 -24.03 -3.34
CA ASP A 300 -7.45 -23.98 -2.39
C ASP A 300 -7.97 -22.53 -2.26
N VAL A 301 -7.07 -21.55 -2.15
CA VAL A 301 -7.44 -20.13 -2.09
C VAL A 301 -8.12 -19.66 -3.38
N ALA A 302 -7.57 -20.01 -4.55
CA ALA A 302 -8.17 -19.68 -5.83
C ALA A 302 -9.59 -20.25 -5.98
N ALA A 303 -9.80 -21.51 -5.57
CA ALA A 303 -11.12 -22.14 -5.60
C ALA A 303 -12.12 -21.42 -4.68
N VAL A 304 -11.73 -21.11 -3.45
CA VAL A 304 -12.58 -20.37 -2.48
C VAL A 304 -13.02 -19.01 -3.02
N LEU A 305 -12.10 -18.28 -3.66
CA LEU A 305 -12.36 -16.93 -4.16
C LEU A 305 -13.15 -16.92 -5.49
N ASN A 306 -13.11 -18.01 -6.25
CA ASN A 306 -13.88 -18.14 -7.50
C ASN A 306 -15.31 -18.67 -7.27
N ASP A 307 -15.53 -19.48 -6.24
CA ASP A 307 -16.84 -20.06 -5.92
C ASP A 307 -17.18 -19.84 -4.43
N PRO A 308 -17.54 -18.61 -4.02
CA PRO A 308 -17.81 -18.30 -2.63
C PRO A 308 -19.09 -18.97 -2.13
N VAL A 309 -18.97 -19.81 -1.09
CA VAL A 309 -20.10 -20.41 -0.37
C VAL A 309 -20.57 -19.46 0.75
N GLY A 310 -21.88 -19.24 0.89
CA GLY A 310 -22.48 -18.49 2.00
C GLY A 310 -22.39 -16.97 1.87
N ASP A 311 -21.93 -16.26 2.93
CA ASP A 311 -21.73 -14.80 2.89
C ASP A 311 -20.60 -14.36 1.94
N GLY A 312 -19.83 -15.32 1.42
CA GLY A 312 -18.80 -15.12 0.42
C GLY A 312 -17.65 -14.19 0.82
N HIS A 313 -17.54 -13.83 2.10
CA HIS A 313 -16.55 -12.85 2.57
C HIS A 313 -15.57 -13.51 3.52
N LEU A 314 -14.30 -13.61 3.10
CA LEU A 314 -13.24 -13.95 4.03
C LEU A 314 -12.92 -12.68 4.84
N GLY A 315 -12.97 -12.78 6.17
CA GLY A 315 -12.63 -11.64 7.02
C GLY A 315 -11.23 -11.11 6.72
N LEU A 316 -11.02 -9.79 6.91
CA LEU A 316 -9.77 -9.10 6.57
C LEU A 316 -8.54 -9.81 7.15
N ILE A 317 -8.63 -10.26 8.41
CA ILE A 317 -7.54 -10.99 9.09
C ILE A 317 -7.24 -12.32 8.40
N THR A 318 -8.26 -13.08 7.99
CA THR A 318 -8.07 -14.36 7.30
C THR A 318 -7.38 -14.16 5.95
N ILE A 319 -7.77 -13.13 5.20
CA ILE A 319 -7.11 -12.80 3.92
C ILE A 319 -5.65 -12.37 4.17
N GLN A 320 -5.40 -11.49 5.13
CA GLN A 320 -4.02 -11.10 5.45
C GLN A 320 -3.18 -12.31 5.91
N GLU A 321 -3.75 -13.26 6.64
CA GLU A 321 -3.04 -14.48 7.07
C GLU A 321 -2.74 -15.44 5.91
N ILE A 322 -3.66 -15.58 4.94
CA ILE A 322 -3.42 -16.31 3.68
C ILE A 322 -2.18 -15.73 2.98
N LEU A 323 -2.21 -14.41 2.78
CA LEU A 323 -1.19 -13.65 2.07
C LEU A 323 0.17 -13.74 2.77
N VAL A 324 0.21 -13.49 4.07
CA VAL A 324 1.44 -13.58 4.87
C VAL A 324 1.99 -14.99 4.88
N SER A 325 1.15 -16.01 5.09
CA SER A 325 1.62 -17.40 5.20
C SER A 325 2.16 -17.94 3.87
N ILE A 326 1.48 -17.67 2.74
CA ILE A 326 1.95 -18.13 1.42
C ILE A 326 3.26 -17.41 1.06
N CYS A 327 3.33 -16.08 1.16
CA CYS A 327 4.56 -15.34 0.85
C CYS A 327 5.73 -15.72 1.76
N SER A 328 5.49 -15.88 3.07
CA SER A 328 6.54 -16.29 4.01
C SER A 328 7.12 -17.65 3.64
N ARG A 329 6.26 -18.62 3.29
CA ARG A 329 6.73 -19.94 2.85
C ARG A 329 7.48 -19.89 1.52
N LEU A 330 7.03 -19.08 0.55
CA LEU A 330 7.74 -18.90 -0.72
C LEU A 330 9.14 -18.28 -0.54
N ILE A 331 9.25 -17.24 0.30
CA ILE A 331 10.54 -16.60 0.60
C ILE A 331 11.44 -17.56 1.38
N HIS A 332 10.88 -18.32 2.33
CA HIS A 332 11.60 -19.32 3.10
C HIS A 332 12.10 -20.47 2.21
N PHE A 333 11.28 -20.94 1.27
CA PHE A 333 11.68 -21.95 0.27
C PHE A 333 12.89 -21.45 -0.53
N ARG A 334 12.80 -20.22 -1.05
CA ARG A 334 13.92 -19.59 -1.76
C ARG A 334 13.84 -18.06 -1.77
N PRO A 335 14.79 -17.37 -1.13
CA PRO A 335 14.98 -15.93 -1.31
C PRO A 335 15.36 -15.61 -2.76
N LEU A 336 14.91 -14.46 -3.28
CA LEU A 336 15.09 -14.13 -4.69
C LEU A 336 16.57 -13.92 -5.10
N LYS A 337 17.47 -13.57 -4.17
CA LYS A 337 18.92 -13.47 -4.41
C LYS A 337 19.68 -14.77 -4.15
N SER A 338 19.00 -15.89 -3.90
CA SER A 338 19.69 -17.15 -3.68
C SER A 338 20.54 -17.55 -4.89
N ASP A 339 21.82 -17.83 -4.63
CA ASP A 339 22.78 -18.33 -5.63
C ASP A 339 22.59 -19.83 -5.92
N MET A 340 21.79 -20.51 -5.10
CA MET A 340 21.54 -21.94 -5.28
C MET A 340 20.72 -22.16 -6.56
N PRO A 341 21.17 -23.04 -7.48
CA PRO A 341 20.42 -23.38 -8.68
C PRO A 341 19.12 -24.09 -8.28
N LEU A 342 18.05 -23.79 -9.00
CA LEU A 342 16.75 -24.42 -8.82
C LEU A 342 16.30 -24.99 -10.17
N PRO A 343 15.74 -26.21 -10.21
CA PRO A 343 15.16 -26.77 -11.43
C PRO A 343 14.18 -25.78 -12.07
N LEU A 344 14.17 -25.72 -13.40
CA LEU A 344 13.37 -24.75 -14.16
C LEU A 344 11.88 -24.77 -13.77
N VAL A 345 11.31 -25.97 -13.60
CA VAL A 345 9.90 -26.15 -13.22
C VAL A 345 9.62 -25.60 -11.81
N GLU A 346 10.51 -25.85 -10.84
CA GLU A 346 10.36 -25.30 -9.49
C GLU A 346 10.54 -23.78 -9.47
N ALA A 347 11.47 -23.25 -10.26
CA ALA A 347 11.65 -21.81 -10.44
C ALA A 347 10.41 -21.16 -11.04
N ALA A 348 9.78 -21.81 -12.01
CA ALA A 348 8.53 -21.40 -12.63
C ALA A 348 7.38 -21.34 -11.61
N TYR A 349 7.15 -22.40 -10.84
CA TYR A 349 6.14 -22.38 -9.77
C TYR A 349 6.45 -21.33 -8.71
N HIS A 350 7.70 -21.21 -8.28
CA HIS A 350 8.10 -20.27 -7.25
C HIS A 350 7.81 -18.82 -7.66
N VAL A 351 8.33 -18.37 -8.81
CA VAL A 351 8.11 -16.99 -9.27
C VAL A 351 6.66 -16.73 -9.64
N GLY A 352 5.98 -17.71 -10.24
CA GLY A 352 4.57 -17.61 -10.57
C GLY A 352 3.69 -17.48 -9.33
N LEU A 353 3.95 -18.26 -8.27
CA LEU A 353 3.23 -18.17 -7.00
C LEU A 353 3.54 -16.86 -6.26
N VAL A 354 4.77 -16.34 -6.36
CA VAL A 354 5.10 -15.00 -5.84
C VAL A 354 4.26 -13.94 -6.56
N ILE A 355 4.21 -13.95 -7.90
CA ILE A 355 3.42 -12.98 -8.69
C ILE A 355 1.92 -13.13 -8.40
N TYR A 356 1.42 -14.37 -8.41
CA TYR A 356 0.03 -14.69 -8.06
C TYR A 356 -0.34 -14.17 -6.68
N THR A 357 0.51 -14.37 -5.67
CA THR A 357 0.19 -13.89 -4.32
C THR A 357 0.27 -12.37 -4.27
N MET A 358 1.26 -11.77 -4.94
CA MET A 358 1.44 -10.31 -4.99
C MET A 358 0.33 -9.57 -5.74
N SER A 359 -0.35 -10.18 -6.72
CA SER A 359 -1.52 -9.58 -7.36
C SER A 359 -2.66 -9.36 -6.36
N LEU A 360 -2.75 -10.18 -5.31
CA LEU A 360 -3.73 -10.04 -4.23
C LEU A 360 -3.32 -8.99 -3.18
N PHE A 361 -2.02 -8.73 -3.03
CA PHE A 361 -1.51 -7.71 -2.11
C PHE A 361 -1.65 -6.27 -2.64
N LEU A 362 -1.70 -6.09 -3.96
CA LEU A 362 -1.31 -4.83 -4.62
C LEU A 362 -2.27 -4.42 -5.74
N GLN A 363 -3.61 -4.43 -5.59
CA GLN A 363 -4.46 -4.02 -6.72
C GLN A 363 -5.65 -3.12 -6.40
N HIS A 364 -5.44 -1.83 -6.66
CA HIS A 364 -6.33 -1.01 -7.49
C HIS A 364 -5.47 -0.01 -8.28
N ASP A 365 -5.81 0.19 -9.57
CA ASP A 365 -5.08 1.01 -10.55
C ASP A 365 -3.66 0.56 -10.93
N ARG A 366 -3.28 -0.71 -10.68
CA ARG A 366 -1.97 -1.30 -11.08
C ARG A 366 -0.70 -0.63 -10.50
N ARG A 367 -0.87 0.45 -9.74
CA ARG A 367 0.22 1.18 -9.09
C ARG A 367 0.73 0.45 -7.86
N ARG A 368 2.01 0.12 -7.85
CA ARG A 368 2.71 -0.44 -6.69
C ARG A 368 3.44 0.66 -5.93
N ILE A 369 3.32 0.65 -4.60
CA ILE A 369 4.11 1.54 -3.73
C ILE A 369 5.59 1.20 -3.86
N MET A 370 5.93 -0.09 -3.97
CA MET A 370 7.30 -0.60 -4.07
C MET A 370 7.59 -1.19 -5.45
N ASP A 371 8.84 -1.10 -5.86
CA ASP A 371 9.35 -1.68 -7.10
C ASP A 371 10.04 -3.02 -6.78
N TYR A 372 9.66 -4.08 -7.50
CA TYR A 372 10.08 -5.46 -7.22
C TYR A 372 10.86 -6.03 -8.42
N ASP A 373 11.95 -5.34 -8.80
CA ASP A 373 12.73 -5.65 -10.00
C ASP A 373 13.27 -7.08 -10.00
N LEU A 374 13.64 -7.63 -8.85
CA LEU A 374 14.14 -9.00 -8.74
C LEU A 374 13.08 -10.04 -9.11
N VAL A 375 11.80 -9.81 -8.79
CA VAL A 375 10.71 -10.70 -9.23
C VAL A 375 10.63 -10.68 -10.75
N THR A 376 10.76 -9.50 -11.36
CA THR A 376 10.79 -9.35 -12.82
C THR A 376 12.01 -10.05 -13.44
N VAL A 377 13.19 -9.96 -12.82
CA VAL A 377 14.39 -10.67 -13.27
C VAL A 377 14.18 -12.18 -13.24
N ARG A 378 13.68 -12.73 -12.12
CA ARG A 378 13.41 -14.17 -11.99
C ARG A 378 12.34 -14.66 -12.97
N LEU A 379 11.33 -13.84 -13.23
CA LEU A 379 10.30 -14.14 -14.22
C LEU A 379 10.92 -14.27 -15.62
N LYS A 380 11.81 -13.33 -15.99
CA LYS A 380 12.50 -13.36 -17.29
C LYS A 380 13.40 -14.57 -17.44
N GLU A 381 14.21 -14.88 -16.43
CA GLU A 381 15.10 -16.05 -16.43
C GLU A 381 14.34 -17.36 -16.69
N VAL A 382 13.16 -17.52 -16.10
CA VAL A 382 12.32 -18.71 -16.34
C VAL A 382 11.71 -18.70 -17.74
N LEU A 383 11.15 -17.56 -18.15
CA LEU A 383 10.43 -17.44 -19.42
C LEU A 383 11.37 -17.49 -20.64
N ASP A 384 12.64 -17.13 -20.51
CA ASP A 384 13.66 -17.35 -21.56
C ASP A 384 13.83 -18.84 -21.92
N SER A 385 13.42 -19.75 -21.02
CA SER A 385 13.36 -21.21 -21.25
C SER A 385 11.92 -21.75 -21.28
N ALA A 386 10.93 -20.91 -21.59
CA ALA A 386 9.52 -21.30 -21.55
C ALA A 386 9.17 -22.48 -22.48
N GLN A 387 9.94 -22.72 -23.54
CA GLN A 387 9.72 -23.87 -24.44
C GLN A 387 9.93 -25.23 -23.75
N ASP A 388 10.70 -25.26 -22.66
CA ASP A 388 11.04 -26.47 -21.90
C ASP A 388 10.06 -26.71 -20.74
N LEU A 389 9.09 -25.81 -20.55
CA LEU A 389 7.99 -25.94 -19.60
C LEU A 389 6.79 -26.65 -20.24
N ASP A 390 5.90 -27.16 -19.38
CA ASP A 390 4.56 -27.53 -19.79
C ASP A 390 3.83 -26.36 -20.45
N ASP A 391 2.98 -26.64 -21.43
CA ASP A 391 2.18 -25.59 -22.04
C ASP A 391 1.24 -24.90 -21.04
N ASP A 392 0.63 -25.64 -20.09
CA ASP A 392 -0.28 -25.05 -19.09
C ASP A 392 0.49 -24.13 -18.12
N LEU A 393 1.69 -24.55 -17.69
CA LEU A 393 2.55 -23.74 -16.81
C LEU A 393 3.13 -22.52 -17.54
N ALA A 394 3.55 -22.69 -18.79
CA ALA A 394 4.09 -21.62 -19.60
C ALA A 394 3.04 -20.52 -19.85
N ILE A 395 1.83 -20.89 -20.29
CA ILE A 395 0.78 -19.88 -20.54
C ILE A 395 0.32 -19.20 -19.26
N TRP A 396 0.22 -19.93 -18.15
CA TRP A 396 -0.10 -19.35 -16.84
C TRP A 396 0.95 -18.32 -16.41
N LEU A 397 2.24 -18.64 -16.52
CA LEU A 397 3.31 -17.69 -16.23
C LEU A 397 3.33 -16.50 -17.17
N MET A 398 3.09 -16.70 -18.46
CA MET A 398 3.03 -15.59 -19.42
C MET A 398 1.84 -14.67 -19.13
N CYS A 399 0.67 -15.20 -18.79
CA CYS A 399 -0.49 -14.38 -18.40
C CYS A 399 -0.24 -13.62 -17.10
N LEU A 400 0.26 -14.28 -16.05
CA LEU A 400 0.64 -13.61 -14.80
C LEU A 400 1.74 -12.57 -15.02
N GLY A 401 2.73 -12.88 -15.86
CA GLY A 401 3.78 -11.95 -16.27
C GLY A 401 3.23 -10.73 -17.01
N GLY A 402 2.25 -10.93 -17.89
CA GLY A 402 1.55 -9.84 -18.57
C GLY A 402 0.84 -8.90 -17.60
N ILE A 403 0.15 -9.46 -16.61
CA ILE A 403 -0.48 -8.69 -15.53
C ILE A 403 0.58 -7.94 -14.71
N TRP A 404 1.67 -8.62 -14.36
CA TRP A 404 2.76 -8.08 -13.54
C TRP A 404 3.53 -6.92 -14.20
N LEU A 405 3.65 -6.96 -15.53
CA LEU A 405 4.42 -6.04 -16.36
C LEU A 405 3.57 -4.99 -17.08
N ALA A 406 2.24 -4.97 -16.88
CA ALA A 406 1.29 -4.20 -17.68
C ALA A 406 1.62 -2.71 -17.85
N ASP A 407 2.22 -2.07 -16.84
CA ASP A 407 2.54 -0.63 -16.86
C ASP A 407 4.03 -0.33 -17.15
N GLY A 408 4.82 -1.36 -17.52
CA GLY A 408 6.26 -1.24 -17.72
C GLY A 408 6.69 -1.52 -19.17
N PRO A 409 7.85 -1.00 -19.60
CA PRO A 409 8.38 -1.25 -20.95
C PRO A 409 8.70 -2.73 -21.21
N CYS A 410 8.83 -3.53 -20.14
CA CYS A 410 9.10 -4.97 -20.22
C CYS A 410 7.96 -5.76 -20.85
N ILE A 411 6.74 -5.21 -20.95
CA ILE A 411 5.63 -5.89 -21.63
C ILE A 411 5.94 -6.15 -23.12
N LEU A 412 6.71 -5.25 -23.75
CA LEU A 412 7.14 -5.39 -25.15
C LEU A 412 8.09 -6.58 -25.37
N TRP A 413 8.81 -6.99 -24.34
CA TRP A 413 9.66 -8.19 -24.39
C TRP A 413 8.84 -9.48 -24.30
N LEU A 414 7.73 -9.47 -23.54
CA LEU A 414 6.88 -10.64 -23.34
C LEU A 414 5.98 -10.92 -24.56
N ALA A 415 5.48 -9.88 -25.22
CA ALA A 415 4.51 -10.01 -26.32
C ALA A 415 4.97 -10.94 -27.46
N PRO A 416 6.20 -10.82 -28.02
CA PRO A 416 6.68 -11.74 -29.06
C PRO A 416 6.77 -13.19 -28.60
N MET A 417 7.10 -13.43 -27.33
CA MET A 417 7.19 -14.76 -26.75
C MET A 417 5.80 -15.41 -26.65
N MET A 418 4.82 -14.66 -26.14
CA MET A 418 3.43 -15.11 -26.03
C MET A 418 2.80 -15.38 -27.39
N ASN A 419 3.10 -14.56 -28.40
CA ASN A 419 2.65 -14.80 -29.77
C ASN A 419 3.27 -16.08 -30.37
N ARG A 420 4.59 -16.27 -30.26
CA ARG A 420 5.25 -17.51 -30.70
C ARG A 420 4.66 -18.75 -30.02
N PHE A 421 4.40 -18.67 -28.71
CA PHE A 421 3.78 -19.75 -27.96
C PHE A 421 2.36 -20.06 -28.46
N THR A 422 1.54 -19.03 -28.68
CA THR A 422 0.16 -19.17 -29.17
C THR A 422 0.14 -19.81 -30.57
N ASN A 423 1.02 -19.37 -31.48
CA ASN A 423 1.15 -19.95 -32.81
C ASN A 423 1.64 -21.41 -32.78
N ARG A 424 2.57 -21.74 -31.89
CA ARG A 424 3.09 -23.12 -31.71
C ARG A 424 2.02 -24.07 -31.19
N THR A 425 1.23 -23.62 -30.22
CA THR A 425 0.22 -24.44 -29.52
C THR A 425 -1.14 -24.45 -30.20
N GLY A 426 -1.36 -23.54 -31.16
CA GLY A 426 -2.61 -23.44 -31.92
C GLY A 426 -3.78 -22.86 -31.10
N ILE A 427 -3.50 -22.20 -29.97
CA ILE A 427 -4.53 -21.60 -29.11
C ILE A 427 -5.19 -20.44 -29.86
N GLY A 428 -6.47 -20.62 -30.21
CA GLY A 428 -7.18 -19.69 -31.08
C GLY A 428 -8.05 -18.66 -30.35
N SER A 429 -8.30 -18.88 -29.06
CA SER A 429 -9.27 -18.11 -28.30
C SER A 429 -8.85 -17.91 -26.85
N TRP A 430 -9.35 -16.83 -26.23
CA TRP A 430 -9.15 -16.62 -24.80
C TRP A 430 -9.82 -17.72 -23.95
N SER A 431 -10.91 -18.33 -24.42
CA SER A 431 -11.55 -19.44 -23.69
C SER A 431 -10.59 -20.61 -23.49
N GLU A 432 -9.82 -20.95 -24.53
CA GLU A 432 -8.79 -21.99 -24.43
C GLU A 432 -7.63 -21.60 -23.50
N VAL A 433 -7.26 -20.31 -23.47
CA VAL A 433 -6.30 -19.80 -22.49
C VAL A 433 -6.84 -19.96 -21.07
N HIS A 434 -8.08 -19.53 -20.85
CA HIS A 434 -8.78 -19.62 -19.56
C HIS A 434 -8.83 -21.05 -19.04
N ASP A 435 -9.20 -22.02 -19.89
CA ASP A 435 -9.26 -23.44 -19.54
C ASP A 435 -7.89 -24.00 -19.08
N ARG A 436 -6.79 -23.48 -19.65
CA ARG A 436 -5.43 -23.89 -19.26
C ARG A 436 -4.98 -23.20 -17.98
N VAL A 437 -5.11 -21.88 -17.87
CA VAL A 437 -4.64 -21.13 -16.70
C VAL A 437 -5.44 -21.45 -15.44
N SER A 438 -6.71 -21.83 -15.57
CA SER A 438 -7.59 -22.21 -14.46
C SER A 438 -7.23 -23.55 -13.80
N LYS A 439 -6.35 -24.35 -14.42
CA LYS A 439 -5.77 -25.55 -13.79
C LYS A 439 -4.73 -25.20 -12.71
N LEU A 440 -4.22 -23.98 -12.75
CA LEU A 440 -3.24 -23.41 -11.82
C LEU A 440 -3.90 -22.30 -10.99
N PRO A 441 -3.24 -21.77 -9.94
CA PRO A 441 -3.83 -20.71 -9.14
C PRO A 441 -4.23 -19.49 -9.99
N TRP A 442 -5.54 -19.30 -10.16
CA TRP A 442 -6.13 -18.25 -10.98
C TRP A 442 -7.43 -17.78 -10.33
N ILE A 443 -7.56 -16.47 -10.09
CA ILE A 443 -8.76 -15.88 -9.48
C ILE A 443 -9.41 -15.00 -10.54
N ASN A 444 -10.61 -15.37 -10.98
CA ASN A 444 -11.31 -14.75 -12.10
C ASN A 444 -11.50 -13.24 -11.85
N ALA A 445 -11.91 -12.85 -10.65
CA ALA A 445 -12.15 -11.45 -10.29
C ALA A 445 -10.90 -10.55 -10.39
N VAL A 446 -9.70 -11.14 -10.42
CA VAL A 446 -8.42 -10.42 -10.38
C VAL A 446 -7.69 -10.53 -11.71
N HIS A 447 -7.61 -11.75 -12.24
CA HIS A 447 -6.72 -12.07 -13.34
C HIS A 447 -7.43 -12.13 -14.69
N GLU A 448 -8.75 -12.32 -14.73
CA GLU A 448 -9.46 -12.62 -15.97
C GLU A 448 -9.36 -11.49 -16.99
N ASP A 449 -9.86 -10.31 -16.64
CA ASP A 449 -9.88 -9.16 -17.55
C ASP A 449 -8.46 -8.70 -17.88
N GLN A 450 -7.56 -8.68 -16.88
CA GLN A 450 -6.19 -8.22 -17.07
C GLN A 450 -5.35 -9.20 -17.90
N GLY A 451 -5.53 -10.50 -17.66
CA GLY A 451 -4.89 -11.56 -18.43
C GLY A 451 -5.38 -11.55 -19.87
N ARG A 452 -6.68 -11.35 -20.09
CA ARG A 452 -7.27 -11.24 -21.44
C ARG A 452 -6.65 -10.09 -22.21
N VAL A 453 -6.62 -8.91 -21.60
CA VAL A 453 -5.99 -7.72 -22.20
C VAL A 453 -4.51 -7.98 -22.52
N ALA A 454 -3.76 -8.57 -21.58
CA ALA A 454 -2.35 -8.88 -21.80
C ALA A 454 -2.14 -9.85 -22.99
N TRP A 455 -2.98 -10.88 -23.09
CA TRP A 455 -2.90 -11.85 -24.19
C TRP A 455 -3.33 -11.26 -25.53
N THR A 456 -4.46 -10.57 -25.60
CA THR A 456 -4.92 -9.96 -26.86
C THR A 456 -3.95 -8.90 -27.38
N SER A 457 -3.44 -8.03 -26.50
CA SER A 457 -2.47 -7.00 -26.90
C SER A 457 -1.14 -7.59 -27.37
N ALA A 458 -0.71 -8.73 -26.82
CA ALA A 458 0.49 -9.42 -27.28
C ALA A 458 0.36 -9.95 -28.72
N LEU A 459 -0.85 -10.40 -29.09
CA LEU A 459 -1.14 -10.89 -30.45
C LEU A 459 -1.29 -9.74 -31.46
N GLU A 460 -1.92 -8.63 -31.06
CA GLU A 460 -2.11 -7.45 -31.91
C GLU A 460 -0.81 -6.68 -32.19
N GLY A 461 0.10 -6.60 -31.21
CA GLY A 461 1.36 -5.85 -31.31
C GLY A 461 2.45 -6.48 -32.18
N SER A 462 2.14 -7.54 -32.92
CA SER A 462 3.10 -8.30 -33.75
C SER A 462 2.86 -8.17 -35.26
N VAL A 463 2.00 -7.23 -35.69
CA VAL A 463 1.74 -6.91 -37.11
C VAL A 463 2.66 -5.80 -37.61
#